data_AF-A0A077KRF8-F1
#
_entry.id   AF-A0A077KRF8-F1
#
_cell.length_a   1.000
_cell.length_b   1.000
_cell.length_c   1.000
_cell.angle_alpha   90.00
_cell.angle_beta   90.00
_cell.angle_gamma   90.00
#
_symmetry.space_group_name_H-M   'P 1'
#
loop_
_entity.id
_entity.type
_entity.pdbx_description
1 polymer ?
#
loop_
_entity_poly.entity_id
_entity_poly.type
_entity_poly.pdbx_seq_one_letter_code
_entity_poly.pdbx_strand_id
1 'polypeptide(L)'
;MKITIPKPCHENWNNMSPDEKGKFCSVCSKTVYDFTNFSEEEIMNIFGSNKDICGRFREDQLDVNLNFSLASKLALGLLVVGGFTATVNAQETSQVLKFQRKYEG
;
A
#
# COMPACT_ATOMS: atom_id res chain seq x y z
N MET A 1 -4.95 6.94 9.60
CA MET A 1 -3.85 6.20 10.28
C MET A 1 -3.41 5.09 9.34
N LYS A 2 -2.16 4.61 9.33
CA LYS A 2 -1.77 3.55 8.38
C LYS A 2 -2.04 2.16 8.98
N ILE A 3 -3.04 1.44 8.45
CA ILE A 3 -3.28 0.04 8.79
C ILE A 3 -2.32 -0.83 7.96
N THR A 4 -1.54 -1.66 8.65
CA THR A 4 -0.59 -2.58 8.02
C THR A 4 -0.80 -4.00 8.54
N ILE A 5 -0.61 -4.99 7.68
CA ILE A 5 -0.69 -6.41 8.05
C ILE A 5 0.75 -6.95 8.08
N PRO A 6 1.42 -6.97 9.25
CA PRO A 6 2.81 -7.40 9.33
C PRO A 6 3.00 -8.89 9.01
N LYS A 7 1.93 -9.69 9.18
CA LYS A 7 1.92 -11.14 8.95
C LYS A 7 0.72 -11.49 8.06
N PRO A 8 0.83 -11.36 6.73
CA PRO A 8 -0.28 -11.71 5.84
C PRO A 8 -0.59 -13.20 5.94
N CYS A 9 -1.88 -13.52 6.07
CA CYS A 9 -2.39 -14.88 6.07
C CYS A 9 -3.06 -15.14 4.71
N HIS A 10 -2.60 -16.16 3.99
CA HIS A 10 -3.10 -16.51 2.65
C HIS A 10 -4.16 -17.63 2.66
N GLU A 11 -4.61 -18.03 3.85
CA GLU A 11 -5.63 -19.05 4.00
C GLU A 11 -6.98 -18.57 3.46
N ASN A 12 -7.75 -19.49 2.88
CA ASN A 12 -9.05 -19.16 2.32
C ASN A 12 -10.07 -18.96 3.45
N TRP A 13 -10.67 -17.77 3.51
CA TRP A 13 -11.73 -17.43 4.46
C TRP A 13 -12.88 -18.47 4.51
N ASN A 14 -13.23 -19.06 3.37
CA ASN A 14 -14.32 -20.04 3.28
C ASN A 14 -13.95 -21.40 3.88
N ASN A 15 -12.65 -21.70 4.02
CA ASN A 15 -12.16 -22.92 4.65
C ASN A 15 -12.00 -22.78 6.17
N MET A 16 -12.18 -21.58 6.72
CA MET A 16 -12.06 -21.32 8.16
C MET A 16 -13.34 -21.68 8.91
N SER A 17 -13.16 -22.17 10.13
CA SER A 17 -14.26 -22.57 11.02
C SER A 17 -14.98 -21.35 11.61
N PRO A 18 -16.30 -21.39 11.84
CA PRO A 18 -17.00 -20.33 12.58
C PRO A 18 -16.43 -20.14 13.99
N ASP A 19 -16.43 -18.91 14.48
CA ASP A 19 -16.02 -18.52 15.83
C ASP A 19 -16.92 -17.37 16.33
N GLU A 20 -16.92 -17.08 17.63
CA GLU A 20 -17.86 -16.15 18.28
C GLU A 20 -17.92 -14.76 17.60
N LYS A 21 -16.78 -14.27 17.13
CA LYS A 21 -16.64 -12.92 16.55
C LYS A 21 -16.13 -12.91 15.11
N GLY A 22 -16.13 -14.06 14.45
CA GLY A 22 -15.60 -14.17 13.08
C GLY A 22 -15.36 -15.62 12.68
N LYS A 23 -14.18 -15.89 12.13
CA LYS A 23 -13.77 -17.26 11.78
C LYS A 23 -12.41 -17.59 12.35
N PHE A 24 -12.25 -18.81 12.84
CA PHE A 24 -10.96 -19.30 13.32
C PHE A 24 -10.11 -19.82 12.15
N CYS A 25 -8.91 -19.25 12.00
CA CYS A 25 -7.91 -19.70 11.05
C CYS A 25 -6.92 -20.65 11.73
N SER A 26 -6.84 -21.90 11.24
CA SER A 26 -5.92 -22.91 11.75
C SER A 26 -4.45 -22.62 11.40
N VAL A 27 -4.19 -21.84 10.35
CA VAL A 27 -2.82 -21.53 9.90
C VAL A 27 -2.16 -20.48 10.80
N CYS A 28 -2.89 -19.41 11.14
CA CYS A 28 -2.36 -18.37 12.04
C CYS A 28 -2.80 -18.55 13.50
N SER A 29 -3.62 -19.57 13.78
CA SER A 29 -4.17 -19.91 15.11
C SER A 29 -4.85 -18.72 15.80
N LYS A 30 -5.61 -17.93 15.03
CA LYS A 30 -6.31 -16.73 15.52
C LYS A 30 -7.72 -16.66 14.94
N THR A 31 -8.61 -16.01 15.68
CA THR A 31 -9.89 -15.53 15.17
C THR A 31 -9.64 -14.37 14.20
N VAL A 32 -10.07 -14.55 12.95
CA VAL A 32 -10.03 -13.55 11.89
C VAL A 32 -11.38 -12.84 11.87
N TYR A 33 -11.33 -11.53 12.10
CA TYR A 33 -12.50 -10.64 12.09
C TYR A 33 -12.74 -10.10 10.69
N ASP A 34 -14.01 -10.02 10.26
CA ASP A 34 -14.33 -9.46 8.95
C ASP A 34 -14.55 -7.95 9.05
N PHE A 35 -13.57 -7.17 8.61
CA PHE A 35 -13.64 -5.70 8.57
C PHE A 35 -14.11 -5.18 7.21
N THR A 36 -14.50 -6.05 6.25
CA THR A 36 -14.80 -5.59 4.88
C THR A 36 -16.02 -4.69 4.78
N ASN A 37 -16.81 -4.53 5.84
CA ASN A 37 -17.96 -3.61 5.90
C ASN A 37 -17.76 -2.43 6.85
N PHE A 38 -16.57 -2.29 7.44
CA PHE A 38 -16.27 -1.26 8.43
C PHE A 38 -15.61 -0.05 7.77
N SER A 39 -15.91 1.14 8.28
CA SER A 39 -15.19 2.38 7.97
C SER A 39 -13.83 2.43 8.66
N GLU A 40 -12.92 3.28 8.17
CA GLU A 40 -11.61 3.47 8.80
C GLU A 40 -11.75 3.90 10.27
N GLU A 41 -12.72 4.77 10.58
CA GLU A 41 -12.99 5.25 11.94
C GLU A 41 -13.42 4.11 12.87
N GLU A 42 -14.33 3.25 12.43
CA GLU A 42 -14.79 2.09 13.21
C GLU A 42 -13.65 1.09 13.44
N ILE A 43 -12.84 0.84 12.41
CA ILE A 43 -11.66 -0.02 12.53
C ILE A 43 -10.70 0.56 13.58
N MET A 44 -10.40 1.87 13.51
CA MET A 44 -9.51 2.53 14.48
C MET A 44 -10.01 2.41 15.92
N ASN A 45 -11.31 2.57 16.15
CA ASN A 45 -11.89 2.43 17.49
C ASN A 45 -11.68 1.02 18.07
N ILE A 46 -11.78 -0.01 17.21
CA ILE A 46 -11.57 -1.41 17.60
C ILE A 46 -10.10 -1.69 17.94
N PHE A 47 -9.17 -1.20 17.11
CA PHE A 47 -7.73 -1.37 17.33
C PHE A 47 -7.20 -0.60 18.55
N GLY A 48 -7.83 0.51 18.93
CA GLY A 48 -7.46 1.28 20.12
C GLY A 48 -7.51 0.47 21.42
N SER A 49 -8.37 -0.56 21.47
CA SER A 49 -8.55 -1.41 22.64
C SER A 49 -7.79 -2.73 22.59
N ASN A 50 -7.42 -3.22 21.39
CA ASN A 50 -6.81 -4.53 21.20
C ASN A 50 -5.76 -4.49 20.08
N LYS A 51 -4.48 -4.71 20.44
CA LYS A 51 -3.35 -4.63 19.50
C LYS A 51 -3.05 -5.95 18.77
N ASP A 52 -3.69 -7.05 19.16
CA ASP A 52 -3.42 -8.39 18.59
C ASP A 52 -4.66 -8.99 17.91
N ILE A 53 -5.21 -8.28 16.93
CA ILE A 53 -6.35 -8.74 16.13
C ILE A 53 -5.85 -9.24 14.76
N CYS A 54 -6.38 -10.38 14.32
CA CYS A 54 -6.29 -10.80 12.91
C CYS A 54 -7.56 -10.37 12.18
N GLY A 55 -7.43 -9.81 10.99
CA GLY A 55 -8.55 -9.22 10.27
C GLY A 55 -8.51 -9.48 8.77
N ARG A 56 -9.68 -9.58 8.17
CA ARG A 56 -9.90 -9.55 6.73
C ARG A 56 -10.27 -8.13 6.33
N PHE A 57 -9.55 -7.58 5.37
CA PHE A 57 -9.71 -6.21 4.89
C PHE A 57 -9.87 -6.20 3.38
N ARG A 58 -10.55 -5.19 2.86
CA ARG A 58 -10.49 -4.83 1.44
C ARG A 58 -9.16 -4.14 1.14
N GLU A 59 -8.74 -4.16 -0.11
CA GLU A 59 -7.47 -3.55 -0.53
C GLU A 59 -7.45 -2.03 -0.27
N ASP A 60 -8.58 -1.34 -0.44
CA ASP A 60 -8.73 0.10 -0.19
C ASP A 60 -8.64 0.47 1.30
N GLN A 61 -8.83 -0.50 2.21
CA GLN A 61 -8.66 -0.31 3.65
C GLN A 61 -7.21 -0.48 4.11
N LEU A 62 -6.33 -1.00 3.24
CA LEU A 62 -4.92 -1.24 3.53
C LEU A 62 -4.05 -0.20 2.83
N ASP A 63 -3.05 0.34 3.53
CA ASP A 63 -2.08 1.23 2.91
C ASP A 63 -1.05 0.40 2.12
N VAL A 64 -1.41 -0.03 0.91
CA VAL A 64 -0.51 -0.81 0.06
C VAL A 64 0.48 0.12 -0.65
N ASN A 65 1.65 0.33 -0.05
CA ASN A 65 2.81 0.88 -0.77
C ASN A 65 3.45 -0.23 -1.63
N LEU A 66 2.83 -0.56 -2.78
CA LEU A 66 3.48 -1.38 -3.81
C LEU A 66 4.57 -0.54 -4.51
N ASN A 67 5.74 -0.44 -3.87
CA ASN A 67 6.93 0.11 -4.50
C ASN A 67 7.47 -0.88 -5.55
N PHE A 68 6.83 -0.98 -6.72
CA PHE A 68 7.40 -1.67 -7.86
C PHE A 68 8.40 -0.74 -8.56
N SER A 69 9.65 -0.75 -8.08
CA SER A 69 10.75 -0.08 -8.77
C SER A 69 11.14 -0.89 -10.00
N LEU A 70 10.42 -0.70 -11.12
CA LEU A 70 10.85 -1.18 -12.43
C LEU A 70 11.76 -0.14 -13.06
N ALA A 71 12.93 0.08 -12.46
CA ALA A 71 13.96 0.93 -13.03
C ALA A 71 14.69 0.19 -14.18
N SER A 72 13.96 -0.21 -15.22
CA SER A 72 14.54 -0.63 -16.49
C SER A 72 14.97 0.61 -17.26
N LYS A 73 16.15 1.14 -16.95
CA LYS A 73 16.78 2.18 -17.75
C LYS A 73 17.33 1.53 -19.03
N LEU A 74 16.53 1.51 -20.09
CA LEU A 74 17.03 1.21 -21.43
C LEU A 74 17.92 2.37 -21.89
N ALA A 75 19.19 2.06 -22.16
CA ALA A 75 20.14 2.98 -22.76
C ALA A 75 19.89 3.05 -24.28
N LEU A 76 19.58 4.25 -24.78
CA LEU A 76 19.65 4.56 -26.21
C LEU A 76 20.65 5.70 -26.38
N GLY A 77 21.87 5.34 -26.77
CA GLY A 77 22.88 6.31 -27.18
C GLY A 77 22.61 6.84 -28.59
N LEU A 78 23.02 8.09 -28.84
CA LEU A 78 23.43 8.55 -30.17
C LEU A 78 24.58 9.55 -30.00
N LEU A 79 25.81 9.10 -30.26
CA LEU A 79 26.96 9.96 -30.43
C LEU A 79 26.92 10.53 -31.85
N VAL A 80 26.43 11.76 -32.01
CA VAL A 80 26.64 12.50 -33.26
C VAL A 80 27.86 13.40 -33.08
N VAL A 81 28.94 12.96 -33.70
CA VAL A 81 30.16 13.72 -33.92
C VAL A 81 29.84 14.88 -34.87
N GLY A 82 30.11 16.12 -34.45
CA GLY A 82 30.23 17.26 -35.36
C GLY A 82 29.29 18.44 -35.13
N GLY A 83 29.61 19.26 -34.12
CA GLY A 83 29.56 20.72 -34.27
C GLY A 83 28.21 21.43 -34.38
N PHE A 84 27.37 21.35 -33.35
CA PHE A 84 26.46 22.44 -32.98
C PHE A 84 26.37 22.48 -31.45
N THR A 85 26.84 23.58 -30.83
CA THR A 85 26.71 23.78 -29.38
C THR A 85 25.28 24.21 -29.05
N ALA A 86 24.36 23.25 -28.96
CA ALA A 86 23.18 23.45 -28.14
C ALA A 86 23.58 23.10 -26.71
N THR A 87 23.61 24.09 -25.82
CA THR A 87 23.79 23.85 -24.39
C THR A 87 22.61 23.02 -23.91
N VAL A 88 22.79 21.70 -23.79
CA VAL A 88 21.86 20.84 -23.08
C VAL A 88 21.95 21.21 -21.60
N ASN A 89 20.99 21.99 -21.14
CA ASN A 89 20.84 22.19 -19.71
C ASN A 89 20.12 20.94 -19.17
N ALA A 90 20.89 19.95 -18.75
CA ALA A 90 20.39 18.87 -17.91
C ALA A 90 20.19 19.41 -16.50
N GLN A 91 19.18 20.27 -16.30
CA GLN A 91 18.78 20.72 -14.99
C GLN A 91 17.63 19.84 -14.50
N GLU A 92 18.01 18.86 -13.68
CA GLU A 92 17.15 18.13 -12.78
C GLU A 92 16.19 19.12 -12.09
N THR A 93 14.93 19.15 -12.54
CA THR A 93 13.95 20.11 -12.03
C THR A 93 12.61 19.44 -11.73
N SER A 94 12.39 19.26 -10.43
CA SER A 94 11.13 19.56 -9.77
C SER A 94 9.92 18.68 -10.12
N GLN A 95 9.84 17.49 -9.51
CA GLN A 95 8.56 16.78 -9.31
C GLN A 95 8.10 16.66 -7.85
N VAL A 96 8.84 17.23 -6.88
CA VAL A 96 8.49 17.09 -5.45
C VAL A 96 7.52 18.18 -4.93
N LEU A 97 7.20 19.21 -5.71
CA LEU A 97 6.43 20.38 -5.20
C LEU A 97 5.15 20.73 -5.99
N LYS A 98 4.54 19.78 -6.69
CA LYS A 98 3.22 20.00 -7.35
C LYS A 98 2.02 19.35 -6.65
N PHE A 99 2.21 18.57 -5.59
CA PHE A 99 1.08 17.92 -4.91
C PHE A 99 0.48 18.72 -3.74
N GLN A 100 1.19 19.70 -3.17
CA GLN A 100 0.71 20.40 -1.95
C GLN A 100 -0.15 21.66 -2.18
N ARG A 101 -0.58 21.98 -3.40
CA ARG A 101 -1.43 23.17 -3.67
C ARG A 101 -2.78 22.89 -4.33
N LYS A 102 -3.33 21.68 -4.19
CA LYS A 102 -4.72 21.39 -4.62
C LYS A 102 -5.74 21.38 -3.46
N TYR A 103 -5.32 21.72 -2.25
CA TYR A 103 -6.19 21.87 -1.08
C TYR A 103 -6.05 23.30 -0.55
N GLU A 104 -6.72 24.25 -1.18
CA GLU A 104 -7.13 25.55 -0.63
C GLU A 104 -7.88 26.31 -1.73
N GLY A 105 -9.20 26.45 -1.58
CA GLY A 105 -10.06 27.35 -2.37
C GLY A 105 -10.93 26.68 -3.41
#